data_AF-A0A449B4X7-F1
#
_entry.id   AF-A0A449B4X7-F1
#
_cell.length_a   1.000
_cell.length_b   1.000
_cell.length_c   1.000
_cell.angle_alpha   90.00
_cell.angle_beta   90.00
_cell.angle_gamma   90.00
#
_symmetry.space_group_name_H-M   'P 1'
#
loop_
_entity.id
_entity.type
_entity.pdbx_description
1 polymer ?
#
loop_
_entity_poly.entity_id
_entity_poly.type
_entity_poly.pdbx_seq_one_letter_code
_entity_poly.pdbx_strand_id
1 'polypeptide(L)'
;MRFSLINKFKKLAENKSKELIELISNMNDSEILHTVYFLYFDCLYKELSFFINDYKIVTLEKIDILNEFMQQIIKISRAYRGDTNSSFINYIKGALKNFTYSLWKYWNCKKRAFHFIADNTVYQSIVPDEDMNKIHSENIDKLDYEKFISSLNKKERKILDIISYSENPINKLITTNKINNLKIVLERKIQAFYGNHYN
;
A
#
# COMPACT_ATOMS: atom_id res chain seq x y z
N MET A 1 -37.24 15.54 8.42
CA MET A 1 -37.70 14.21 8.90
C MET A 1 -36.56 13.29 9.37
N ARG A 2 -35.40 13.21 8.70
CA ARG A 2 -34.31 12.26 9.06
C ARG A 2 -33.64 12.48 10.43
N PHE A 3 -33.45 13.71 10.89
CA PHE A 3 -32.77 14.01 12.17
C PHE A 3 -33.58 13.62 13.42
N SER A 4 -34.92 13.66 13.38
CA SER A 4 -35.74 13.26 14.53
C SER A 4 -35.65 11.75 14.78
N LEU A 5 -35.60 10.95 13.71
CA LEU A 5 -35.43 9.50 13.78
C LEU A 5 -34.07 9.12 14.39
N ILE A 6 -32.98 9.73 13.92
CA ILE A 6 -31.62 9.49 14.45
C ILE A 6 -31.54 9.84 15.93
N ASN A 7 -32.10 10.98 16.35
CA ASN A 7 -32.11 11.38 17.75
C ASN A 7 -32.97 10.46 18.63
N LYS A 8 -34.12 10.00 18.11
CA LYS A 8 -34.96 9.00 18.79
C LYS A 8 -34.19 7.70 18.94
N PHE A 9 -33.56 7.22 17.87
CA PHE A 9 -32.75 6.00 17.88
C PHE A 9 -31.64 6.08 18.94
N LYS A 10 -30.86 7.18 18.94
CA LYS A 10 -29.77 7.38 19.89
C LYS A 10 -30.24 7.28 21.34
N LYS A 11 -31.34 7.95 21.69
CA LYS A 11 -31.92 7.91 23.04
C LYS A 11 -32.35 6.49 23.44
N LEU A 12 -32.99 5.76 22.52
CA LEU A 12 -33.46 4.40 22.79
C LEU A 12 -32.29 3.38 22.87
N ALA A 13 -31.21 3.63 22.12
CA ALA A 13 -30.00 2.80 22.13
C ALA A 13 -29.23 2.83 23.46
N GLU A 14 -29.35 3.91 24.23
CA GLU A 14 -28.73 4.07 25.56
C GLU A 14 -29.47 3.29 26.65
N ASN A 15 -30.80 3.16 26.54
CA ASN A 15 -31.67 2.65 27.61
C ASN A 15 -32.08 1.17 27.48
N LYS A 16 -31.48 0.39 26.55
CA LYS A 16 -31.81 -1.03 26.29
C LYS A 16 -33.33 -1.29 26.23
N SER A 17 -34.06 -0.45 25.52
CA SER A 17 -35.52 -0.52 25.53
C SER A 17 -36.03 -1.50 24.49
N LYS A 18 -37.12 -2.22 24.82
CA LYS A 18 -37.93 -2.96 23.83
C LYS A 18 -38.40 -2.05 22.69
N GLU A 19 -38.60 -0.78 22.98
CA GLU A 19 -38.93 0.27 22.01
C GLU A 19 -37.87 0.44 20.91
N LEU A 20 -36.58 0.18 21.19
CA LEU A 20 -35.54 0.19 20.16
C LEU A 20 -35.74 -0.95 19.16
N ILE A 21 -36.10 -2.13 19.65
CA ILE A 21 -36.32 -3.32 18.81
C ILE A 21 -37.51 -3.08 17.89
N GLU A 22 -38.59 -2.53 18.43
CA GLU A 22 -39.77 -2.14 17.66
C GLU A 22 -39.43 -1.05 16.64
N LEU A 23 -38.63 -0.04 17.03
CA LEU A 23 -38.17 0.99 16.11
C LEU A 23 -37.37 0.40 14.95
N ILE A 24 -36.39 -0.47 15.23
CA ILE A 24 -35.57 -1.13 14.20
C ILE A 24 -36.45 -1.98 13.27
N SER A 25 -37.46 -2.66 13.81
CA SER A 25 -38.37 -3.50 13.02
C SER A 25 -39.23 -2.69 12.06
N ASN A 26 -39.59 -1.46 12.44
CA ASN A 26 -40.40 -0.54 11.63
C ASN A 26 -39.58 0.31 10.65
N MET A 27 -38.27 0.41 10.84
CA MET A 27 -37.38 1.13 9.93
C MET A 27 -37.13 0.32 8.65
N ASN A 28 -37.06 1.04 7.52
CA ASN A 28 -36.62 0.43 6.28
C ASN A 28 -35.08 0.22 6.28
N ASP A 29 -34.61 -0.61 5.35
CA ASP A 29 -33.19 -1.00 5.26
C ASP A 29 -32.24 0.21 5.12
N SER A 30 -32.64 1.21 4.33
CA SER A 30 -31.87 2.44 4.12
C SER A 30 -31.80 3.28 5.40
N GLU A 31 -32.90 3.40 6.15
CA GLU A 31 -32.94 4.12 7.41
C GLU A 31 -32.05 3.49 8.48
N ILE A 32 -32.04 2.15 8.57
CA ILE A 32 -31.18 1.42 9.50
C ILE A 32 -29.71 1.68 9.14
N LEU A 33 -29.34 1.47 7.87
CA LEU A 33 -27.99 1.68 7.39
C LEU A 33 -27.51 3.11 7.67
N HIS A 34 -28.30 4.12 7.26
CA HIS A 34 -27.93 5.53 7.46
C HIS A 34 -27.83 5.91 8.93
N THR A 35 -28.74 5.42 9.77
CA THR A 35 -28.77 5.75 11.20
C THR A 35 -27.57 5.14 11.92
N VAL A 36 -27.27 3.86 11.66
CA VAL A 36 -26.12 3.18 12.26
C VAL A 36 -24.81 3.76 11.75
N TYR A 37 -24.70 4.02 10.44
CA TYR A 37 -23.54 4.67 9.85
C TYR A 37 -23.29 6.03 10.49
N PHE A 38 -24.30 6.91 10.51
CA PHE A 38 -24.17 8.26 11.04
C PHE A 38 -23.79 8.28 12.53
N LEU A 39 -24.35 7.39 13.34
CA LEU A 39 -24.13 7.38 14.79
C LEU A 39 -22.85 6.68 15.22
N TYR A 40 -22.43 5.64 14.50
CA TYR A 40 -21.45 4.69 15.03
C TYR A 40 -20.25 4.44 14.12
N PHE A 41 -20.22 4.91 12.87
CA PHE A 41 -19.11 4.62 11.95
C PHE A 41 -17.74 4.95 12.55
N ASP A 42 -17.54 6.17 13.04
CA ASP A 42 -16.25 6.59 13.63
C ASP A 42 -15.88 5.76 14.86
N CYS A 43 -16.87 5.38 15.67
CA CYS A 43 -16.66 4.57 16.86
C CYS A 43 -16.21 3.15 16.48
N LEU A 44 -16.88 2.55 15.49
CA LEU A 44 -16.56 1.21 14.98
C LEU A 44 -15.21 1.18 14.27
N TYR A 45 -14.88 2.24 13.52
CA TYR A 45 -13.57 2.38 12.88
C TYR A 45 -12.42 2.44 13.90
N LYS A 46 -12.61 3.18 15.00
CA LYS A 46 -11.65 3.20 16.11
C LYS A 46 -11.54 1.83 16.77
N GLU A 47 -12.66 1.16 17.01
CA GLU A 47 -12.69 -0.18 17.63
C GLU A 47 -11.91 -1.21 16.79
N LEU A 48 -12.05 -1.18 15.46
CA LEU A 48 -11.30 -2.04 14.54
C LEU A 48 -9.78 -1.93 14.71
N SER A 49 -9.27 -0.76 15.09
CA SER A 49 -7.83 -0.58 15.30
C SER A 49 -7.29 -1.48 16.43
N PHE A 50 -8.07 -1.67 17.50
CA PHE A 50 -7.70 -2.58 18.58
C PHE A 50 -7.70 -4.03 18.08
N PHE A 51 -8.76 -4.44 17.37
CA PHE A 51 -8.88 -5.82 16.89
C PHE A 51 -7.82 -6.19 15.84
N ILE A 52 -7.52 -5.32 14.88
CA ILE A 52 -6.50 -5.60 13.85
C ILE A 52 -5.11 -5.75 14.46
N ASN A 53 -4.78 -4.92 15.46
CA ASN A 53 -3.50 -5.01 16.16
C ASN A 53 -3.38 -6.35 16.90
N ASP A 54 -4.45 -6.83 17.54
CA ASP A 54 -4.46 -8.11 18.24
C ASP A 54 -4.27 -9.31 17.28
N TYR A 55 -4.80 -9.22 16.05
CA TYR A 55 -4.84 -10.34 15.10
C TYR A 55 -3.75 -10.31 14.01
N LYS A 56 -2.88 -9.29 13.96
CA LYS A 56 -1.86 -9.09 12.90
C LYS A 56 -2.45 -9.30 11.49
N ILE A 57 -3.64 -8.74 11.24
CA ILE A 57 -4.26 -8.76 9.90
C ILE A 57 -3.47 -7.76 9.03
N VAL A 58 -2.45 -8.22 8.32
CA VAL A 58 -1.57 -7.32 7.54
C VAL A 58 -2.11 -7.07 6.11
N THR A 59 -3.19 -7.73 5.68
CA THR A 59 -3.60 -7.68 4.27
C THR A 59 -4.88 -6.90 3.95
N LEU A 60 -5.66 -6.46 4.94
CA LEU A 60 -6.91 -5.73 4.68
C LEU A 60 -6.89 -4.36 5.35
N GLU A 61 -7.29 -3.33 4.62
CA GLU A 61 -7.47 -2.01 5.20
C GLU A 61 -8.68 -1.99 6.13
N LYS A 62 -8.61 -1.18 7.20
CA LYS A 62 -9.69 -1.01 8.17
C LYS A 62 -11.01 -0.60 7.51
N ILE A 63 -10.89 0.27 6.51
CA ILE A 63 -12.03 0.82 5.80
C ILE A 63 -12.77 -0.26 5.02
N ASP A 64 -12.05 -1.21 4.41
CA ASP A 64 -12.64 -2.32 3.66
C ASP A 64 -13.42 -3.25 4.58
N ILE A 65 -12.82 -3.61 5.71
CA ILE A 65 -13.48 -4.46 6.73
C ILE A 65 -14.75 -3.77 7.24
N LEU A 66 -14.70 -2.47 7.49
CA LEU A 66 -15.86 -1.73 7.98
C LEU A 66 -16.94 -1.60 6.91
N ASN A 67 -16.57 -1.38 5.65
CA ASN A 67 -17.52 -1.31 4.54
C ASN A 67 -18.22 -2.65 4.32
N GLU A 68 -17.49 -3.77 4.33
CA GLU A 68 -18.09 -5.11 4.29
C GLU A 68 -19.00 -5.37 5.49
N PHE A 69 -18.58 -4.96 6.69
CA PHE A 69 -19.43 -5.08 7.88
C PHE A 69 -20.73 -4.27 7.74
N MET A 70 -20.66 -3.06 7.18
CA MET A 70 -21.83 -2.21 6.95
C MET A 70 -22.83 -2.83 5.97
N GLN A 71 -22.39 -3.65 5.01
CA GLN A 71 -23.31 -4.40 4.14
C GLN A 71 -24.16 -5.41 4.93
N GLN A 72 -23.69 -5.91 6.07
CA GLN A 72 -24.42 -6.84 6.92
C GLN A 72 -25.22 -6.16 8.04
N ILE A 73 -25.13 -4.83 8.16
CA ILE A 73 -25.62 -4.11 9.34
C ILE A 73 -27.12 -4.21 9.53
N ILE A 74 -27.88 -4.31 8.45
CA ILE A 74 -29.35 -4.43 8.49
C ILE A 74 -29.73 -5.76 9.17
N LYS A 75 -29.12 -6.86 8.73
CA LYS A 75 -29.34 -8.19 9.31
C LYS A 75 -28.91 -8.24 10.78
N ILE A 76 -27.76 -7.67 11.09
CA ILE A 76 -27.22 -7.62 12.45
C ILE A 76 -28.14 -6.80 13.37
N SER A 77 -28.59 -5.63 12.91
CA SER A 77 -29.47 -4.74 13.68
C SER A 77 -30.82 -5.38 13.95
N ARG A 78 -31.42 -6.04 12.94
CA ARG A 78 -32.69 -6.76 13.12
C ARG A 78 -32.60 -7.98 14.03
N ALA A 79 -31.43 -8.58 14.16
CA ALA A 79 -31.20 -9.68 15.09
C ALA A 79 -31.01 -9.23 16.55
N TYR A 80 -30.96 -7.91 16.82
CA TYR A 80 -30.81 -7.39 18.18
C TYR A 80 -32.04 -7.70 19.03
N ARG A 81 -31.84 -8.42 20.14
CA ARG A 81 -32.93 -8.82 21.05
C ARG A 81 -32.98 -8.04 22.36
N GLY A 82 -31.98 -7.22 22.67
CA GLY A 82 -31.94 -6.44 23.92
C GLY A 82 -31.90 -7.25 25.22
N ASP A 83 -31.88 -8.59 25.16
CA ASP A 83 -31.95 -9.48 26.32
C ASP A 83 -30.66 -9.55 27.14
N THR A 84 -29.52 -9.20 26.54
CA THR A 84 -28.24 -9.14 27.24
C THR A 84 -28.05 -7.75 27.84
N ASN A 85 -27.41 -7.66 29.01
CA ASN A 85 -27.01 -6.42 29.68
C ASN A 85 -26.03 -5.52 28.87
N SER A 86 -25.97 -5.66 27.55
CA SER A 86 -25.24 -4.85 26.58
C SER A 86 -26.16 -3.82 25.93
N SER A 87 -25.74 -2.56 25.88
CA SER A 87 -26.36 -1.55 25.01
C SER A 87 -26.27 -1.96 23.53
N PHE A 88 -27.07 -1.33 22.66
CA PHE A 88 -27.04 -1.61 21.23
C PHE A 88 -25.64 -1.43 20.63
N ILE A 89 -24.92 -0.38 21.04
CA ILE A 89 -23.53 -0.16 20.60
C ILE A 89 -22.61 -1.30 21.02
N ASN A 90 -22.73 -1.82 22.25
CA ASN A 90 -21.90 -2.94 22.70
C ASN A 90 -22.22 -4.22 21.93
N TYR A 91 -23.49 -4.43 21.59
CA TYR A 91 -23.91 -5.52 20.70
C TYR A 91 -23.27 -5.39 19.31
N ILE A 92 -23.33 -4.20 18.68
CA ILE A 92 -22.72 -3.97 17.36
C ILE A 92 -21.19 -4.12 17.42
N LYS A 93 -20.52 -3.62 18.46
CA LYS A 93 -19.08 -3.82 18.68
C LYS A 93 -18.73 -5.31 18.81
N GLY A 94 -19.53 -6.07 19.54
CA GLY A 94 -19.37 -7.53 19.64
C GLY A 94 -19.54 -8.23 18.29
N ALA A 95 -20.55 -7.83 17.51
CA ALA A 95 -20.75 -8.33 16.16
C ALA A 95 -19.56 -8.01 15.24
N LEU A 96 -19.03 -6.78 15.31
CA LEU A 96 -17.85 -6.34 14.56
C LEU A 96 -16.60 -7.14 14.93
N LYS A 97 -16.39 -7.41 16.22
CA LYS A 97 -15.28 -8.25 16.69
C LYS A 97 -15.38 -9.66 16.11
N ASN A 98 -16.55 -10.29 16.19
CA ASN A 98 -16.77 -11.63 15.65
C ASN A 98 -16.63 -11.69 14.13
N PHE A 99 -17.12 -10.65 13.44
CA PHE A 99 -16.97 -10.49 11.99
C PHE A 99 -15.49 -10.40 11.59
N THR A 100 -14.74 -9.52 12.26
CA THR A 100 -13.30 -9.34 12.04
C THR A 100 -12.52 -10.63 12.30
N TYR A 101 -12.83 -11.33 13.39
CA TYR A 101 -12.23 -12.63 13.71
C TYR A 101 -12.54 -13.70 12.66
N SER A 102 -13.77 -13.72 12.14
CA SER A 102 -14.18 -14.68 11.10
C SER A 102 -13.46 -14.41 9.78
N LEU A 103 -13.34 -13.13 9.39
CA LEU A 103 -12.53 -12.69 8.25
C LEU A 103 -11.07 -13.10 8.42
N TRP A 104 -10.46 -12.78 9.55
CA TRP A 104 -9.09 -13.18 9.87
C TRP A 104 -8.89 -14.69 9.76
N LYS A 105 -9.80 -15.49 10.34
CA LYS A 105 -9.75 -16.95 10.28
C LYS A 105 -9.87 -17.42 8.83
N TYR A 106 -10.80 -16.89 8.05
CA TYR A 106 -10.96 -17.21 6.64
C TYR A 106 -9.69 -16.94 5.84
N TRP A 107 -9.10 -15.75 5.99
CA TRP A 107 -7.88 -15.38 5.26
C TRP A 107 -6.67 -16.20 5.69
N ASN A 108 -6.53 -16.52 6.98
CA ASN A 108 -5.45 -17.42 7.45
C ASN A 108 -5.66 -18.88 7.04
N CYS A 109 -6.90 -19.37 7.04
CA CYS A 109 -7.21 -20.70 6.54
C CYS A 109 -6.98 -20.80 5.02
N LYS A 110 -7.34 -19.77 4.26
CA LYS A 110 -7.00 -19.70 2.83
C LYS A 110 -5.50 -19.58 2.58
N LYS A 111 -4.75 -18.81 3.39
CA LYS A 111 -3.28 -18.83 3.34
C LYS A 111 -2.73 -20.23 3.57
N ARG A 112 -3.27 -21.01 4.52
CA ARG A 112 -2.87 -22.43 4.71
C ARG A 112 -3.21 -23.31 3.50
N ALA A 113 -4.36 -23.10 2.86
CA ALA A 113 -4.72 -23.82 1.63
C ALA A 113 -3.82 -23.44 0.44
N PHE A 114 -3.40 -22.16 0.35
CA PHE A 114 -2.44 -21.70 -0.65
C PHE A 114 -0.99 -22.08 -0.32
N HIS A 115 -0.63 -22.26 0.95
CA HIS A 115 0.71 -22.72 1.36
C HIS A 115 0.99 -24.16 0.92
N PHE A 116 -0.03 -24.99 0.69
CA PHE A 116 0.19 -26.31 0.09
C PHE A 116 0.65 -26.25 -1.38
N ILE A 117 0.56 -25.09 -2.04
CA ILE A 117 1.02 -24.86 -3.42
C ILE A 117 2.14 -23.80 -3.48
N ALA A 118 2.33 -22.99 -2.43
CA ALA A 118 3.21 -21.82 -2.44
C ALA A 118 4.34 -21.85 -1.39
N ASP A 119 4.71 -23.02 -0.87
CA ASP A 119 5.78 -23.13 0.15
C ASP A 119 7.22 -22.90 -0.36
N ASN A 120 7.42 -22.48 -1.62
CA ASN A 120 8.77 -22.22 -2.14
C ASN A 120 9.06 -20.81 -2.67
N THR A 121 8.13 -19.84 -2.64
CA THR A 121 8.39 -18.55 -3.35
C THR A 121 8.06 -17.25 -2.61
N VAL A 122 7.31 -17.23 -1.50
CA VAL A 122 6.78 -15.95 -0.97
C VAL A 122 7.39 -15.48 0.37
N TYR A 123 8.27 -16.28 0.99
CA TYR A 123 9.06 -15.87 2.16
C TYR A 123 10.55 -15.72 1.87
N GLN A 124 10.91 -15.24 0.68
CA GLN A 124 12.10 -14.39 0.62
C GLN A 124 11.69 -13.02 1.14
N SER A 125 11.77 -12.86 2.46
CA SER A 125 12.09 -11.55 3.01
C SER A 125 13.32 -11.08 2.23
N ILE A 126 13.15 -10.08 1.37
CA ILE A 126 14.27 -9.37 0.77
C ILE A 126 14.94 -8.69 1.96
N VAL A 127 15.84 -9.42 2.62
CA VAL A 127 16.92 -8.79 3.37
C VAL A 127 17.60 -7.94 2.31
N PRO A 128 17.64 -6.61 2.45
CA PRO A 128 18.37 -5.77 1.51
C PRO A 128 19.82 -6.21 1.60
N ASP A 129 20.21 -7.07 0.68
CA ASP A 129 21.57 -7.48 0.50
C ASP A 129 22.26 -6.30 -0.16
N GLU A 130 22.89 -5.47 0.67
CA GLU A 130 23.62 -4.29 0.23
C GLU A 130 24.65 -4.66 -0.85
N ASP A 131 25.19 -5.89 -0.80
CA ASP A 131 26.10 -6.40 -1.83
C ASP A 131 25.37 -6.71 -3.13
N MET A 132 24.14 -7.22 -3.10
CA MET A 132 23.35 -7.52 -4.31
C MET A 132 22.91 -6.25 -5.04
N ASN A 133 22.50 -5.21 -4.30
CA ASN A 133 22.17 -3.90 -4.89
C ASN A 133 23.41 -3.24 -5.51
N LYS A 134 24.57 -3.39 -4.88
CA LYS A 134 25.85 -2.91 -5.41
C LYS A 134 26.23 -3.66 -6.69
N ILE A 135 26.16 -4.99 -6.69
CA ILE A 135 26.43 -5.81 -7.89
C ILE A 135 25.45 -5.47 -9.02
N HIS A 136 24.18 -5.23 -8.70
CA HIS A 136 23.19 -4.88 -9.72
C HIS A 136 23.47 -3.50 -10.33
N SER A 137 23.82 -2.53 -9.49
CA SER A 137 24.21 -1.18 -9.94
C SER A 137 25.48 -1.23 -10.81
N GLU A 138 26.49 -1.98 -10.39
CA GLU A 138 27.72 -2.19 -11.16
C GLU A 138 27.47 -2.84 -12.53
N ASN A 139 26.53 -3.79 -12.60
CA ASN A 139 26.15 -4.42 -13.86
C ASN A 139 25.38 -3.47 -14.79
N ILE A 140 24.52 -2.61 -14.23
CA ILE A 140 23.81 -1.57 -14.99
C ILE A 140 24.81 -0.55 -15.53
N ASP A 141 25.72 -0.06 -14.67
CA ASP A 141 26.76 0.89 -15.07
C ASP A 141 27.66 0.30 -16.15
N LYS A 142 28.01 -0.98 -16.06
CA LYS A 142 28.78 -1.68 -17.08
C LYS A 142 28.04 -1.77 -18.41
N LEU A 143 26.75 -2.13 -18.39
CA LEU A 143 25.93 -2.19 -19.60
C LEU A 143 25.76 -0.81 -20.25
N ASP A 144 25.58 0.23 -19.45
CA ASP A 144 25.46 1.60 -19.94
C ASP A 144 26.78 2.12 -20.50
N TYR A 145 27.90 1.78 -19.87
CA TYR A 145 29.23 2.06 -20.40
C TYR A 145 29.47 1.35 -21.74
N GLU A 146 29.15 0.05 -21.85
CA GLU A 146 29.30 -0.70 -23.10
C GLU A 146 28.43 -0.12 -24.22
N LYS A 147 27.17 0.24 -23.92
CA LYS A 147 26.29 0.92 -24.87
C LYS A 147 26.83 2.29 -25.27
N PHE A 148 27.32 3.08 -24.33
CA PHE A 148 27.93 4.37 -24.62
C PHE A 148 29.12 4.21 -25.58
N ILE A 149 30.07 3.32 -25.28
CA ILE A 149 31.22 3.03 -26.14
C ILE A 149 30.78 2.56 -27.52
N SER A 150 29.74 1.72 -27.60
CA SER A 150 29.19 1.25 -28.87
C SER A 150 28.61 2.38 -29.72
N SER A 151 28.03 3.41 -29.10
CA SER A 151 27.44 4.58 -29.78
C SER A 151 28.47 5.54 -30.39
N LEU A 152 29.74 5.43 -29.98
CA LEU A 152 30.80 6.31 -30.44
C LEU A 152 31.36 5.87 -31.79
N ASN A 153 31.51 6.83 -32.69
CA ASN A 153 32.17 6.60 -33.97
C ASN A 153 33.70 6.49 -33.82
N LYS A 154 34.39 6.05 -34.89
CA LYS A 154 35.84 5.82 -34.88
C LYS A 154 36.68 7.06 -34.52
N LYS A 155 36.19 8.28 -34.78
CA LYS A 155 36.87 9.53 -34.41
C LYS A 155 36.67 9.83 -32.92
N GLU A 156 35.46 9.64 -32.40
CA GLU A 156 35.12 9.85 -30.99
C GLU A 156 35.82 8.84 -30.07
N ARG A 157 35.95 7.57 -30.48
CA ARG A 157 36.73 6.57 -29.73
C ARG A 157 38.21 6.95 -29.61
N LYS A 158 38.80 7.48 -30.68
CA LYS A 158 40.17 8.00 -30.62
C LYS A 158 40.31 9.19 -29.67
N ILE A 159 39.27 10.00 -29.52
CA ILE A 159 39.27 11.10 -28.55
C ILE A 159 39.30 10.56 -27.13
N LEU A 160 38.54 9.51 -26.82
CA LEU A 160 38.63 8.80 -25.54
C LEU A 160 40.03 8.27 -25.29
N ASP A 161 40.64 7.57 -26.25
CA ASP A 161 41.98 6.99 -26.09
C ASP A 161 43.07 8.06 -25.84
N ILE A 162 42.90 9.23 -26.43
CA ILE A 162 43.78 10.39 -26.21
C ILE A 162 43.57 10.92 -24.79
N ILE A 163 42.33 11.05 -24.32
CA ILE A 163 42.02 11.67 -23.01
C ILE A 163 42.28 10.71 -21.83
N SER A 164 42.01 9.40 -21.98
CA SER A 164 42.04 8.42 -20.90
C SER A 164 43.45 8.01 -20.47
N TYR A 165 44.43 8.10 -21.38
CA TYR A 165 45.82 7.76 -21.10
C TYR A 165 46.65 9.02 -20.88
N SER A 166 46.79 9.45 -19.63
CA SER A 166 47.66 10.56 -19.24
C SER A 166 49.11 10.41 -19.73
N GLU A 167 49.56 9.17 -19.92
CA GLU A 167 50.90 8.82 -20.41
C GLU A 167 51.02 8.66 -21.94
N ASN A 168 49.93 8.88 -22.69
CA ASN A 168 49.97 8.74 -24.15
C ASN A 168 50.97 9.74 -24.75
N PRO A 169 51.98 9.30 -25.53
CA PRO A 169 52.97 10.20 -26.12
C PRO A 169 52.32 11.26 -27.04
N ILE A 170 51.13 10.98 -27.58
CA ILE A 170 50.34 11.93 -28.36
C ILE A 170 49.87 13.11 -27.50
N ASN A 171 49.60 12.92 -26.20
CA ASN A 171 49.22 14.02 -25.30
C ASN A 171 50.36 15.03 -25.09
N LYS A 172 51.61 14.60 -25.22
CA LYS A 172 52.78 15.50 -25.18
C LYS A 172 52.94 16.34 -26.46
N LEU A 173 52.23 15.98 -27.54
CA LEU A 173 52.30 16.62 -28.85
C LEU A 173 51.07 17.48 -29.17
N ILE A 174 50.08 17.53 -28.26
CA ILE A 174 48.84 18.28 -28.43
C ILE A 174 48.83 19.46 -27.45
N THR A 175 48.45 20.64 -27.94
CA THR A 175 48.33 21.83 -27.09
C THR A 175 47.18 21.70 -26.09
N THR A 176 47.33 22.31 -24.91
CA THR A 176 46.30 22.32 -23.86
C THR A 176 44.94 22.78 -24.38
N ASN A 177 44.91 23.78 -25.26
CA ASN A 177 43.67 24.27 -25.89
C ASN A 177 42.98 23.19 -26.74
N LYS A 178 43.76 22.40 -27.48
CA LYS A 178 43.20 21.33 -28.31
C LYS A 178 42.70 20.16 -27.45
N ILE A 179 43.36 19.85 -26.34
CA ILE A 179 42.86 18.87 -25.35
C ILE A 179 41.54 19.34 -24.74
N ASN A 180 41.45 20.61 -24.33
CA ASN A 180 40.22 21.17 -23.76
C ASN A 180 39.05 21.13 -24.74
N ASN A 181 39.30 21.46 -26.02
CA ASN A 181 38.28 21.34 -27.06
C ASN A 181 37.80 19.89 -27.24
N LEU A 182 38.70 18.92 -27.18
CA LEU A 182 38.34 17.50 -27.26
C LEU A 182 37.52 17.04 -26.06
N LYS A 183 37.84 17.52 -24.84
CA LYS A 183 37.04 17.26 -23.63
C LYS A 183 35.63 17.82 -23.74
N ILE A 184 35.47 19.06 -24.20
CA ILE A 184 34.15 19.69 -24.40
C ILE A 184 33.30 18.87 -25.40
N VAL A 185 33.91 18.37 -26.49
CA VAL A 185 33.20 17.51 -27.45
C VAL A 185 32.73 16.21 -26.80
N LEU A 186 33.56 15.59 -25.98
CA LEU A 186 33.22 14.36 -25.26
C LEU A 186 32.12 14.59 -24.21
N GLU A 187 32.24 15.67 -23.42
CA GLU A 187 31.26 16.06 -22.40
C GLU A 187 29.87 16.27 -22.99
N ARG A 188 29.77 16.98 -24.13
CA ARG A 188 28.48 17.14 -24.83
C ARG A 188 27.89 15.82 -25.29
N LYS A 189 28.73 14.86 -25.68
CA LYS A 189 28.29 13.53 -26.11
C LYS A 189 27.79 12.69 -24.93
N ILE A 190 28.49 12.74 -23.80
CA ILE A 190 28.07 12.11 -22.54
C ILE A 190 26.74 12.70 -22.09
N GLN A 191 26.62 14.03 -22.06
CA GLN A 191 25.38 14.73 -21.69
C GLN A 191 24.22 14.38 -22.62
N ALA A 192 24.44 14.27 -23.93
CA ALA A 192 23.39 13.88 -24.87
C ALA A 192 22.97 12.41 -24.73
N PHE A 193 23.90 11.53 -24.36
CA PHE A 193 23.62 10.10 -24.16
C PHE A 193 22.85 9.86 -22.87
N TYR A 194 23.37 10.35 -21.74
CA TYR A 194 22.74 10.13 -20.43
C TYR A 194 21.59 11.12 -20.16
N GLY A 195 21.63 12.34 -20.68
CA GLY A 195 20.58 13.35 -20.45
C GLY A 195 19.25 13.08 -21.17
N ASN A 196 19.25 12.25 -22.22
CA ASN A 196 18.02 11.82 -22.91
C ASN A 196 17.42 10.52 -22.33
N HIS A 197 18.12 9.85 -21.39
CA HIS A 197 17.66 8.60 -20.78
C HIS A 197 16.91 8.81 -19.44
N TYR A 198 16.86 10.04 -18.92
CA TYR A 198 16.24 10.38 -17.62
C TYR A 198 15.13 11.46 -17.71
N ASN A 199 14.56 11.69 -18.90
CA ASN A 199 13.34 12.49 -19.10
C ASN A 199 12.20 11.62 -19.62
#